data_AF-A0A445G2T5-F1
#
_entry.id   AF-A0A445G2T5-F1
#
_cell.length_a   1.000
_cell.length_b   1.000
_cell.length_c   1.000
_cell.angle_alpha   90.00
_cell.angle_beta   90.00
_cell.angle_gamma   90.00
#
_symmetry.space_group_name_H-M   'P 1'
#
loop_
_entity.id
_entity.type
_entity.pdbx_description
1 polymer ?
#
loop_
_entity_poly.entity_id
_entity_poly.type
_entity_poly.pdbx_seq_one_letter_code
_entity_poly.pdbx_strand_id
1 'polypeptide(L)'
;LSGSHDLKVGLEYCLGKDFMERLRKEGSIELKAESPGNHMTSTFVGGIDYRVTEESLKDRLNIIMLEECLNIDNECRVFTVHGGADTIIPVVAAHEFAKVLPNQKLQIIEGADHQAELASLVVYVIKETLQISLL
;
A
#
# COMPACT_ATOMS: atom_id res chain seq x y z
N LEU A 1 4.15 3.70 -5.09
CA LEU A 1 2.67 3.76 -5.24
C LEU A 1 2.02 3.38 -3.93
N SER A 2 0.89 4.00 -3.60
CA SER A 2 0.02 3.60 -2.48
C SER A 2 -0.82 2.38 -2.86
N GLY A 3 -1.34 1.64 -1.88
CA GLY A 3 -2.27 0.53 -2.14
C GLY A 3 -3.62 0.97 -2.74
N SER A 4 -4.01 2.24 -2.55
CA SER A 4 -5.25 2.82 -3.08
C SER A 4 -4.97 4.14 -3.79
N HIS A 5 -5.77 4.46 -4.82
CA HIS A 5 -5.77 5.77 -5.46
C HIS A 5 -6.49 6.83 -4.61
N ASP A 6 -7.47 6.43 -3.81
CA ASP A 6 -8.03 7.27 -2.74
C ASP A 6 -7.19 7.05 -1.47
N LEU A 7 -6.39 8.07 -1.13
CA LEU A 7 -5.46 8.04 0.00
C LEU A 7 -6.13 8.17 1.38
N LYS A 8 -7.46 8.38 1.42
CA LYS A 8 -8.25 8.29 2.65
C LYS A 8 -8.50 6.85 3.06
N VAL A 9 -8.56 5.94 2.09
CA VAL A 9 -8.80 4.51 2.33
C VAL A 9 -7.65 3.94 3.16
N GLY A 10 -7.99 3.18 4.20
CA GLY A 10 -7.03 2.59 5.12
C GLY A 10 -6.48 3.54 6.19
N LEU A 11 -6.84 4.84 6.21
CA LEU A 11 -6.37 5.73 7.28
C LEU A 11 -6.90 5.35 8.66
N GLU A 12 -8.20 5.07 8.78
CA GLU A 12 -8.77 4.59 10.06
C GLU A 12 -8.18 3.24 10.45
N TYR A 13 -7.96 2.37 9.47
CA TYR A 13 -7.27 1.10 9.69
C TYR A 13 -5.86 1.33 10.22
N CYS A 14 -5.09 2.28 9.69
CA CYS A 14 -3.69 2.48 10.08
C CYS A 14 -3.50 3.36 11.33
N LEU A 15 -4.40 4.32 11.57
CA LEU A 15 -4.23 5.37 12.59
C LEU A 15 -5.24 5.27 13.74
N GLY A 16 -6.27 4.43 13.59
CA GLY A 16 -7.42 4.33 14.49
C GLY A 16 -8.56 5.28 14.08
N LYS A 17 -9.79 4.99 14.53
CA LYS A 17 -10.99 5.76 14.16
C LYS A 17 -10.99 7.20 14.65
N ASP A 18 -10.30 7.47 15.75
CA ASP A 18 -10.24 8.77 16.44
C ASP A 18 -8.97 9.58 16.06
N PHE A 19 -8.24 9.15 15.03
CA PHE A 19 -6.92 9.72 14.71
C PHE A 19 -6.93 11.23 14.49
N MET A 20 -7.98 11.79 13.88
CA MET A 20 -8.08 13.23 13.66
C MET A 20 -8.24 14.02 14.98
N GLU A 21 -8.93 13.47 15.97
CA GLU A 21 -9.05 14.09 17.30
C GLU A 21 -7.72 14.02 18.04
N ARG A 22 -7.06 12.87 17.99
CA ARG A 22 -5.72 12.67 18.57
C ARG A 22 -4.69 13.59 17.93
N LEU A 23 -4.67 13.74 16.61
CA LEU A 23 -3.79 14.68 15.91
C LEU A 23 -4.00 16.12 16.38
N ARG A 24 -5.26 16.58 16.51
CA ARG A 24 -5.54 17.94 16.98
C ARG A 24 -5.14 18.17 18.43
N LYS A 25 -5.30 17.15 19.29
CA LYS A 25 -5.02 17.25 20.73
C LYS A 25 -3.53 17.11 21.04
N GLU A 26 -2.86 16.17 20.39
CA GLU A 26 -1.50 15.73 20.69
C GLU A 26 -0.48 16.35 19.70
N GLY A 27 -0.95 16.99 18.63
CA GLY A 27 -0.12 17.60 17.57
C GLY A 27 0.48 16.58 16.60
N SER A 28 0.62 15.32 17.02
CA SER A 28 1.12 14.23 16.18
C SER A 28 0.77 12.85 16.72
N ILE A 29 0.71 11.85 15.84
CA ILE A 29 0.60 10.43 16.20
C ILE A 29 1.94 9.75 15.90
N GLU A 30 2.49 9.04 16.90
CA GLU A 30 3.65 8.18 16.73
C GLU A 30 3.22 6.74 16.49
N LEU A 31 3.81 6.11 15.49
CA LEU A 31 3.53 4.73 15.08
C LEU A 31 4.84 3.97 15.18
N LYS A 32 4.85 2.98 16.08
CA LYS A 32 6.05 2.21 16.40
C LYS A 32 6.13 0.93 15.60
N ALA A 33 7.34 0.52 15.28
CA ALA A 33 7.58 -0.80 14.72
C ALA A 33 7.58 -1.88 15.83
N GLU A 34 6.71 -2.88 15.69
CA GLU A 34 6.55 -4.14 16.48
C GLU A 34 5.61 -4.10 17.73
N SER A 35 4.66 -5.04 17.91
CA SER A 35 4.81 -6.52 18.05
C SER A 35 3.70 -7.37 17.37
N PRO A 36 3.97 -8.67 17.09
CA PRO A 36 3.05 -9.63 16.45
C PRO A 36 1.79 -9.86 17.29
N GLY A 37 0.66 -9.36 16.80
CA GLY A 37 -0.62 -9.43 17.48
C GLY A 37 -1.49 -8.20 17.25
N ASN A 38 -0.85 -7.05 16.99
CA ASN A 38 -1.56 -5.86 16.52
C ASN A 38 -1.57 -5.90 14.99
N HIS A 39 -2.76 -5.95 14.39
CA HIS A 39 -3.00 -6.07 12.95
C HIS A 39 -2.47 -4.88 12.11
N MET A 40 -1.70 -3.96 12.67
CA MET A 40 -1.34 -2.71 12.03
C MET A 40 0.16 -2.50 12.06
N THR A 41 0.65 -2.11 10.89
CA THR A 41 2.01 -1.66 10.56
C THR A 41 2.99 -2.79 10.29
N SER A 42 3.25 -2.97 8.99
CA SER A 42 4.50 -3.46 8.39
C SER A 42 5.21 -4.55 9.19
N THR A 43 4.93 -5.82 8.86
CA THR A 43 5.74 -6.99 9.22
C THR A 43 7.11 -6.99 8.53
N PHE A 44 7.78 -5.84 8.46
CA PHE A 44 9.20 -5.75 8.15
C PHE A 44 9.95 -5.73 9.48
N VAL A 45 10.74 -6.78 9.72
CA VAL A 45 11.79 -6.79 10.73
C VAL A 45 12.70 -5.59 10.45
N GLY A 46 12.73 -4.61 11.36
CA GLY A 46 13.45 -3.34 11.19
C GLY A 46 12.59 -2.10 10.90
N GLY A 47 11.29 -2.12 11.25
CA GLY A 47 10.40 -0.99 11.00
C GLY A 47 10.90 0.33 11.61
N ILE A 48 10.59 1.43 10.92
CA ILE A 48 10.95 2.79 11.34
C ILE A 48 9.78 3.35 12.15
N ASP A 49 10.06 3.90 13.33
CA ASP A 49 9.08 4.70 14.06
C ASP A 49 8.73 5.94 13.23
N TYR A 50 7.45 6.12 12.92
CA TYR A 50 7.00 7.22 12.07
C TYR A 50 6.00 8.12 12.81
N ARG A 51 6.18 9.43 12.61
CA ARG A 51 5.38 10.47 13.24
C ARG A 51 4.49 11.13 12.18
N VAL A 52 3.18 11.12 12.40
CA VAL A 52 2.19 11.76 11.53
C VAL A 52 1.74 13.06 12.19
N THR A 53 1.85 14.18 11.48
CA THR A 53 1.27 15.48 11.85
C THR A 53 0.07 15.79 10.96
N GLU A 54 -0.78 16.74 11.38
CA GLU A 54 -1.90 17.21 10.54
C GLU A 54 -1.40 17.79 9.19
N GLU A 55 -0.27 18.49 9.19
CA GLU A 55 0.39 18.98 7.99
C GLU A 55 0.79 17.84 7.04
N SER A 56 1.57 16.86 7.53
CA SER A 56 2.00 15.73 6.71
C SER A 56 0.83 14.90 6.16
N LEU A 57 -0.27 14.81 6.93
CA LEU A 57 -1.49 14.13 6.49
C LEU A 57 -2.18 14.92 5.38
N LYS A 58 -2.28 16.25 5.51
CA LYS A 58 -2.85 17.11 4.46
C LYS A 58 -2.04 17.03 3.18
N ASP A 59 -0.71 17.09 3.29
CA ASP A 59 0.18 16.95 2.14
C ASP A 59 -0.05 15.62 1.42
N ARG A 60 -0.11 14.52 2.18
CA ARG A 60 -0.45 13.19 1.63
C ARG A 60 -1.81 13.21 0.93
N LEU A 61 -2.83 13.78 1.56
CA LEU A 61 -4.20 13.79 1.02
C LEU A 61 -4.37 14.73 -0.18
N ASN A 62 -3.44 15.65 -0.41
CA ASN A 62 -3.43 16.53 -1.57
C ASN A 62 -2.88 15.85 -2.84
N ILE A 63 -2.27 14.67 -2.71
CA ILE A 63 -1.73 13.91 -3.85
C ILE A 63 -2.87 13.29 -4.65
N ILE A 64 -2.96 13.62 -5.94
CA ILE A 64 -3.88 12.97 -6.88
C ILE A 64 -3.20 11.73 -7.46
N MET A 65 -3.44 10.58 -6.84
CA MET A 65 -2.56 9.43 -7.05
C MET A 65 -2.58 8.87 -8.48
N LEU A 66 -3.71 8.97 -9.18
CA LEU A 66 -3.82 8.54 -10.58
C LEU A 66 -3.08 9.49 -11.54
N GLU A 67 -2.99 10.78 -11.23
CA GLU A 67 -2.21 11.73 -12.05
C GLU A 67 -0.71 11.49 -11.89
N GLU A 68 -0.25 11.27 -10.65
CA GLU A 68 1.15 10.92 -10.39
C GLU A 68 1.57 9.59 -11.02
N CYS A 69 0.64 8.66 -11.25
CA CYS A 69 0.93 7.44 -12.00
C CYS A 69 1.38 7.74 -13.45
N LEU A 70 0.89 8.83 -14.04
CA LEU A 70 1.26 9.24 -15.40
C LEU A 70 2.71 9.75 -15.48
N ASN A 71 3.30 10.13 -14.33
CA ASN A 71 4.69 10.56 -14.23
C ASN A 71 5.67 9.38 -14.12
N ILE A 72 5.19 8.14 -14.02
CA ILE A 72 6.05 6.96 -14.02
C ILE A 72 6.60 6.75 -15.43
N ASP A 73 7.92 6.69 -15.53
CA ASP A 73 8.61 6.48 -16.80
C ASP A 73 8.16 5.17 -17.47
N ASN A 74 7.97 5.20 -18.78
CA ASN A 74 7.44 4.05 -19.52
C ASN A 74 8.40 2.85 -19.55
N GLU A 75 9.70 3.06 -19.33
CA GLU A 75 10.66 1.97 -19.21
C GLU A 75 10.56 1.26 -17.84
N CYS A 76 9.81 1.82 -16.89
CA CYS A 76 9.51 1.15 -15.63
C CYS A 76 8.49 0.03 -15.83
N ARG A 77 8.82 -1.16 -15.33
CA ARG A 77 7.88 -2.27 -15.22
C ARG A 77 7.19 -2.21 -13.86
N VAL A 78 5.88 -2.09 -13.86
CA VAL A 78 5.09 -2.08 -12.62
C VAL A 78 4.38 -3.43 -12.47
N PHE A 79 4.52 -4.05 -11.31
CA PHE A 79 3.81 -5.28 -11.01
C PHE A 79 2.96 -5.09 -9.75
N THR A 80 1.65 -5.23 -9.90
CA THR A 80 0.68 -5.08 -8.82
C THR A 80 0.12 -6.44 -8.48
N VAL A 81 0.22 -6.84 -7.21
CA VAL A 81 -0.45 -8.04 -6.70
C VAL A 81 -1.43 -7.61 -5.62
N HIS A 82 -2.69 -8.02 -5.76
CA HIS A 82 -3.76 -7.58 -4.87
C HIS A 82 -4.62 -8.76 -4.42
N GLY A 83 -5.02 -8.78 -3.15
CA GLY A 83 -5.94 -9.79 -2.61
C GLY A 83 -7.38 -9.51 -3.04
N GLY A 84 -8.05 -10.47 -3.68
CA GLY A 84 -9.43 -10.31 -4.16
C GLY A 84 -10.47 -10.18 -3.03
N ALA A 85 -10.14 -10.64 -1.83
CA ALA A 85 -10.97 -10.51 -0.63
C ALA A 85 -10.45 -9.45 0.36
N ASP A 86 -9.57 -8.54 -0.08
CA ASP A 86 -9.11 -7.42 0.75
C ASP A 86 -10.30 -6.50 1.12
N THR A 87 -10.58 -6.43 2.41
CA THR A 87 -11.68 -5.64 2.99
C THR A 87 -11.25 -4.23 3.39
N ILE A 88 -9.95 -3.95 3.44
CA ILE A 88 -9.38 -2.65 3.80
C ILE A 88 -9.20 -1.82 2.53
N ILE A 89 -8.57 -2.42 1.51
CA ILE A 89 -8.38 -1.82 0.19
C ILE A 89 -9.16 -2.64 -0.85
N PRO A 90 -10.31 -2.15 -1.31
CA PRO A 90 -11.10 -2.86 -2.32
C PRO A 90 -10.32 -3.16 -3.59
N VAL A 91 -10.52 -4.35 -4.17
CA VAL A 91 -9.85 -4.80 -5.41
C VAL A 91 -10.01 -3.83 -6.58
N VAL A 92 -11.10 -3.05 -6.62
CA VAL A 92 -11.32 -2.01 -7.63
C VAL A 92 -10.20 -0.97 -7.65
N ALA A 93 -9.56 -0.69 -6.51
CA ALA A 93 -8.46 0.27 -6.46
C ALA A 93 -7.28 -0.18 -7.34
N ALA A 94 -6.96 -1.48 -7.34
CA ALA A 94 -5.93 -2.04 -8.20
C ALA A 94 -6.30 -1.96 -9.68
N HIS A 95 -7.58 -2.13 -10.01
CA HIS A 95 -8.08 -1.94 -11.38
C HIS A 95 -8.02 -0.49 -11.85
N GLU A 96 -8.20 0.51 -10.97
CA GLU A 96 -8.05 1.92 -11.38
C GLU A 96 -6.60 2.26 -11.72
N PHE A 97 -5.62 1.78 -10.95
CA PHE A 97 -4.20 1.91 -11.30
C PHE A 97 -3.87 1.24 -12.64
N ALA A 98 -4.47 0.07 -12.88
CA ALA A 98 -4.29 -0.69 -14.10
C ALA A 98 -4.70 0.05 -15.38
N LYS A 99 -5.66 0.99 -15.27
CA LYS A 99 -6.13 1.79 -16.41
C LYS A 99 -5.16 2.92 -16.78
N VAL A 100 -4.42 3.44 -15.81
CA VAL A 100 -3.56 4.64 -16.01
C VAL A 100 -2.09 4.29 -16.20
N LEU A 101 -1.64 3.12 -15.74
CA LEU A 101 -0.25 2.66 -15.89
C LEU A 101 -0.13 1.74 -17.12
N PRO A 102 0.46 2.20 -18.24
CA PRO A 102 0.50 1.41 -19.48
C PRO A 102 1.41 0.17 -19.39
N ASN A 103 2.46 0.22 -18.56
CA ASN A 103 3.47 -0.85 -18.44
C ASN A 103 3.30 -1.70 -17.18
N GLN A 104 2.05 -1.79 -16.71
CA GLN A 104 1.72 -2.55 -15.52
C GLN A 104 1.21 -3.95 -15.84
N LYS A 105 1.50 -4.89 -14.94
CA LYS A 105 0.84 -6.21 -14.91
C LYS A 105 0.16 -6.35 -13.55
N LEU A 106 -1.16 -6.59 -13.59
CA LEU A 106 -2.00 -6.78 -12.41
C LEU A 106 -2.28 -8.26 -12.20
N GLN A 107 -2.04 -8.76 -11.00
CA GLN A 107 -2.39 -10.10 -10.56
C GLN A 107 -3.33 -10.02 -9.34
N ILE A 108 -4.57 -10.48 -9.51
CA ILE A 108 -5.52 -10.64 -8.41
C ILE A 108 -5.41 -12.06 -7.85
N ILE A 109 -5.40 -12.19 -6.53
CA ILE A 109 -5.44 -13.47 -5.83
C ILE A 109 -6.79 -13.64 -5.18
N GLU A 110 -7.62 -14.46 -5.82
CA GLU A 110 -8.97 -14.76 -5.37
C GLU A 110 -8.97 -15.30 -3.93
N GLY A 111 -9.84 -14.75 -3.09
CA GLY A 111 -9.97 -15.15 -1.68
C GLY A 111 -8.86 -14.65 -0.75
N ALA A 112 -7.74 -14.13 -1.26
CA ALA A 112 -6.68 -13.59 -0.42
C ALA A 112 -7.05 -12.21 0.16
N ASP A 113 -6.68 -12.01 1.41
CA ASP A 113 -6.79 -10.73 2.13
C ASP A 113 -5.51 -9.89 2.01
N HIS A 114 -5.45 -8.79 2.78
CA HIS A 114 -4.34 -7.85 2.77
C HIS A 114 -3.01 -8.42 3.28
N GLN A 115 -3.00 -9.50 4.10
CA GLN A 115 -1.84 -9.88 4.91
C GLN A 115 -1.24 -11.25 4.62
N ALA A 116 -1.96 -12.21 4.03
CA ALA A 116 -1.54 -13.60 4.19
C ALA A 116 -0.69 -14.23 3.06
N GLU A 117 -0.83 -13.86 1.78
CA GLU A 117 -0.33 -14.78 0.71
C GLU A 117 0.46 -14.14 -0.44
N LEU A 118 0.68 -12.83 -0.39
CA LEU A 118 1.26 -12.11 -1.53
C LEU A 118 2.79 -12.27 -1.63
N ALA A 119 3.52 -12.42 -0.51
CA ALA A 119 4.98 -12.37 -0.51
C ALA A 119 5.64 -13.49 -1.33
N SER A 120 5.21 -14.75 -1.16
CA SER A 120 5.74 -15.90 -1.91
C SER A 120 5.43 -15.79 -3.40
N LEU A 121 4.25 -15.25 -3.75
CA LEU A 121 3.85 -15.04 -5.13
C LEU A 121 4.61 -13.88 -5.78
N VAL A 122 4.84 -12.78 -5.05
CA VAL A 122 5.66 -11.66 -5.53
C VAL A 122 7.06 -12.17 -5.86
N VAL A 123 7.65 -13.02 -5.02
CA VAL A 123 8.94 -13.66 -5.31
C VAL A 123 8.89 -14.51 -6.58
N TYR A 124 7.84 -15.31 -6.76
CA TYR A 124 7.64 -16.09 -8.00
C TYR A 124 7.57 -15.19 -9.23
N VAL A 125 6.77 -14.13 -9.19
CA VAL A 125 6.58 -13.26 -10.35
C VAL A 125 7.81 -12.42 -10.65
N ILE A 126 8.55 -11.96 -9.64
CA ILE A 126 9.85 -11.30 -9.84
C ILE A 126 10.80 -12.27 -10.55
N LYS A 127 10.86 -13.54 -10.12
CA LYS A 127 11.73 -14.56 -10.73
C LYS A 127 11.37 -14.81 -12.19
N GLU A 128 10.09 -14.98 -12.52
CA GLU A 128 9.63 -15.15 -13.91
C GLU A 128 9.92 -13.91 -14.77
N THR A 129 9.65 -12.71 -14.25
CA THR A 129 9.75 -11.45 -15.00
C THR A 129 11.21 -11.04 -15.25
N LEU A 130 12.13 -11.47 -14.39
CA LEU A 130 13.57 -11.20 -14.53
C LEU A 130 14.35 -12.33 -15.22
N GLN A 131 13.70 -13.44 -15.61
CA GLN A 131 14.37 -14.62 -16.17
C GLN A 131 15.57 -15.08 -15.33
N ILE A 132 15.50 -14.93 -14.00
CA ILE A 132 16.57 -15.38 -13.11
C ILE A 132 16.44 -16.90 -12.98
N SER A 133 17.15 -17.62 -13.83
CA SER A 133 17.30 -19.08 -13.74
C SER A 133 17.99 -19.46 -12.43
N LEU A 134 17.44 -20.46 -11.74
CA LEU A 134 18.11 -21.14 -10.63
C LEU A 134 19.38 -21.82 -11.18
N LEU A 135 20.54 -21.35 -10.74
CA LEU A 135 21.76 -22.15 -10.71
C LEU A 135 21.75 -23.04 -9.47
#